data_AF-A0A3D0ZIB0-F1
#
_entry.id   AF-A0A3D0ZIB0-F1
#
_cell.length_a   1.000
_cell.length_b   1.000
_cell.length_c   1.000
_cell.angle_alpha   90.00
_cell.angle_beta   90.00
_cell.angle_gamma   90.00
#
_symmetry.space_group_name_H-M   'P 1'
#
loop_
_entity.id
_entity.type
_entity.pdbx_description
1 polymer ?
#
loop_
_entity_poly.entity_id
_entity_poly.type
_entity_poly.pdbx_seq_one_letter_code
_entity_poly.pdbx_strand_id
1 'polypeptide(L)'
;MHDDRRITEVRLDRFVRERITPAVYTRTVPLNLSSWDAPGEPVSVMEALRNNFVPQEHGAAWGKPWGTKWLRLTGDVPEAWGTGPDTSVEIVVDLGFIKEAPGFQCEGIAWRPDGTIIKAISPRNQYIPLKLLGSGMSVDFYVEAAANPDMAQGWTFAATPYGDLATAGTAPQYRLGRIAIAEFNQTVWELQQDIWTLAGLMHELPPEQPRRHVILRALERMMDLMDPDDIPGTAAAGRAALAEVLARPAYASAHQLVATGHAHIDSAWLWPVRETIRKCARTFSNVVALMDEDPGFVFSCSSAQQLAWMKEFYPELFGRIREKVKAGQFVPVGGMWVESDTNMPGGEAMARQFIEGKNFFLQEFGVECREAWLPDSFGYSAALPQIVKAAGSRWFLTQKISWNQVNRMPHHTFNWEG
;
A
#
# COMPACT_ATOMS: atom_id res chain seq x y z
N MET A 1 -38.17 -23.61 -1.00
CA MET A 1 -37.51 -22.30 -0.88
C MET A 1 -36.67 -22.13 -2.14
N HIS A 2 -36.91 -21.10 -2.94
CA HIS A 2 -36.14 -20.87 -4.17
C HIS A 2 -34.75 -20.35 -3.79
N ASP A 3 -33.71 -20.86 -4.45
CA ASP A 3 -32.35 -20.38 -4.33
C ASP A 3 -32.16 -19.17 -5.26
N ASP A 4 -32.23 -17.98 -4.70
CA ASP A 4 -32.07 -16.68 -5.37
C ASP A 4 -30.68 -16.05 -5.14
N ARG A 5 -29.73 -16.80 -4.53
CA ARG A 5 -28.44 -16.25 -4.08
C ARG A 5 -27.69 -15.50 -5.17
N ARG A 6 -27.57 -16.11 -6.35
CA ARG A 6 -26.88 -15.52 -7.49
C ARG A 6 -27.51 -14.20 -7.95
N ILE A 7 -28.83 -14.09 -7.87
CA ILE A 7 -29.55 -12.87 -8.28
C ILE A 7 -29.26 -11.74 -7.28
N THR A 8 -29.30 -12.06 -5.98
CA THR A 8 -28.96 -11.10 -4.92
C THR A 8 -27.50 -10.65 -4.99
N GLU A 9 -26.55 -11.57 -5.23
CA GLU A 9 -25.12 -11.26 -5.39
C GLU A 9 -24.88 -10.33 -6.59
N VAL A 10 -25.45 -10.64 -7.77
CA VAL A 10 -25.35 -9.77 -8.96
C VAL A 10 -25.98 -8.40 -8.73
N ARG A 11 -27.10 -8.33 -7.98
CA ARG A 11 -27.74 -7.06 -7.60
C ARG A 11 -26.80 -6.24 -6.70
N LEU A 12 -26.13 -6.87 -5.74
CA LEU A 12 -25.17 -6.22 -4.84
C LEU A 12 -23.98 -5.65 -5.62
N ASP A 13 -23.36 -6.44 -6.49
CA ASP A 13 -22.22 -5.99 -7.30
C ASP A 13 -22.57 -4.78 -8.15
N ARG A 14 -23.76 -4.80 -8.76
CA ARG A 14 -24.28 -3.67 -9.53
C ARG A 14 -24.51 -2.45 -8.64
N PHE A 15 -25.17 -2.62 -7.49
CA PHE A 15 -25.45 -1.53 -6.57
C PHE A 15 -24.17 -0.87 -6.05
N VAL A 16 -23.16 -1.66 -5.69
CA VAL A 16 -21.85 -1.15 -5.25
C VAL A 16 -21.15 -0.39 -6.37
N ARG A 17 -21.09 -0.96 -7.57
CA ARG A 17 -20.39 -0.35 -8.71
C ARG A 17 -21.05 0.94 -9.20
N GLU A 18 -22.37 0.94 -9.33
CA GLU A 18 -23.10 2.01 -10.00
C GLU A 18 -23.63 3.08 -9.06
N ARG A 19 -23.85 2.75 -7.77
CA ARG A 19 -24.45 3.66 -6.79
C ARG A 19 -23.52 4.03 -5.64
N ILE A 20 -22.98 3.04 -4.91
CA ILE A 20 -22.12 3.29 -3.74
C ILE A 20 -20.78 3.92 -4.15
N THR A 21 -20.07 3.31 -5.09
CA THR A 21 -18.69 3.72 -5.44
C THR A 21 -18.62 5.16 -5.96
N PRO A 22 -19.51 5.62 -6.86
CA PRO A 22 -19.53 7.02 -7.29
C PRO A 22 -19.90 8.00 -6.16
N ALA A 23 -20.72 7.56 -5.19
CA ALA A 23 -21.18 8.41 -4.09
C ALA A 23 -20.14 8.63 -2.98
N VAL A 24 -19.00 7.91 -3.00
CA VAL A 24 -17.87 8.20 -2.10
C VAL A 24 -17.32 9.61 -2.34
N TYR A 25 -17.29 10.04 -3.62
CA TYR A 25 -16.88 11.39 -4.02
C TYR A 25 -18.00 12.05 -4.84
N THR A 26 -18.90 12.75 -4.17
CA THR A 26 -20.13 13.30 -4.76
C THR A 26 -19.87 14.52 -5.64
N ARG A 27 -18.92 15.37 -5.26
CA ARG A 27 -18.60 16.64 -5.92
C ARG A 27 -17.10 16.75 -6.16
N THR A 28 -16.71 17.23 -7.34
CA THR A 28 -15.28 17.46 -7.67
C THR A 28 -15.04 18.69 -8.53
N VAL A 29 -13.92 19.36 -8.28
CA VAL A 29 -13.40 20.48 -9.08
C VAL A 29 -11.99 20.09 -9.55
N PRO A 30 -11.72 20.14 -10.87
CA PRO A 30 -10.39 19.80 -11.38
C PRO A 30 -9.34 20.78 -10.86
N LEU A 31 -8.17 20.27 -10.52
CA LEU A 31 -7.01 21.13 -10.19
C LEU A 31 -6.39 21.69 -11.47
N ASN A 32 -5.63 22.78 -11.32
CA ASN A 32 -4.69 23.24 -12.31
C ASN A 32 -3.41 22.40 -12.23
N LEU A 33 -2.90 22.00 -13.39
CA LEU A 33 -1.72 21.15 -13.48
C LEU A 33 -0.65 21.90 -14.24
N SER A 34 0.55 21.82 -13.71
CA SER A 34 1.76 22.10 -14.47
C SER A 34 2.76 20.97 -14.21
N SER A 35 3.66 20.73 -15.15
CA SER A 35 4.60 19.62 -15.04
C SER A 35 6.00 19.99 -15.49
N TRP A 36 6.96 19.22 -15.00
CA TRP A 36 8.35 19.22 -15.42
C TRP A 36 8.84 17.78 -15.49
N ASP A 37 9.50 17.41 -16.59
CA ASP A 37 10.07 16.07 -16.76
C ASP A 37 11.55 16.09 -16.37
N ALA A 38 11.96 15.19 -15.48
CA ALA A 38 13.36 15.04 -15.15
C ALA A 38 14.15 14.56 -16.39
N PRO A 39 15.29 15.20 -16.72
CA PRO A 39 16.00 14.94 -17.97
C PRO A 39 16.56 13.52 -18.06
N GLY A 40 16.80 12.85 -16.94
CA GLY A 40 17.31 11.47 -16.88
C GLY A 40 16.89 10.78 -15.59
N GLU A 41 17.87 10.54 -14.73
CA GLU A 41 17.68 9.92 -13.42
C GLU A 41 16.79 10.76 -12.49
N PRO A 42 16.13 10.15 -11.48
CA PRO A 42 15.41 10.89 -10.46
C PRO A 42 16.32 11.89 -9.75
N VAL A 43 15.79 13.08 -9.49
CA VAL A 43 16.48 14.17 -8.80
C VAL A 43 15.93 14.36 -7.39
N SER A 44 16.68 15.06 -6.54
CA SER A 44 16.18 15.45 -5.21
C SER A 44 14.96 16.38 -5.33
N VAL A 45 14.09 16.38 -4.32
CA VAL A 45 12.93 17.29 -4.27
C VAL A 45 13.37 18.75 -4.41
N MET A 46 14.41 19.18 -3.70
CA MET A 46 14.89 20.56 -3.74
C MET A 46 15.40 20.99 -5.12
N GLU A 47 15.92 20.05 -5.92
CA GLU A 47 16.30 20.32 -7.30
C GLU A 47 15.05 20.43 -8.20
N ALA A 48 14.11 19.50 -8.08
CA ALA A 48 12.88 19.50 -8.87
C ALA A 48 12.06 20.78 -8.66
N LEU A 49 11.88 21.22 -7.41
CA LEU A 49 11.05 22.39 -7.08
C LEU A 49 11.58 23.72 -7.63
N ARG A 50 12.86 23.78 -8.05
CA ARG A 50 13.48 24.99 -8.64
C ARG A 50 13.28 25.10 -10.14
N ASN A 51 12.78 24.06 -10.79
CA ASN A 51 12.59 24.04 -12.23
C ASN A 51 11.34 24.78 -12.67
N ASN A 52 11.25 25.06 -13.97
CA ASN A 52 10.09 25.71 -14.55
C ASN A 52 9.02 24.68 -14.94
N PHE A 53 7.87 24.75 -14.29
CA PHE A 53 6.73 23.88 -14.56
C PHE A 53 5.87 24.50 -15.65
N VAL A 54 5.62 23.75 -16.73
CA VAL A 54 4.78 24.21 -17.85
C VAL A 54 3.35 23.69 -17.70
N PRO A 55 2.32 24.43 -18.16
CA PRO A 55 0.94 23.98 -18.06
C PRO A 55 0.72 22.57 -18.66
N GLN A 56 -0.12 21.78 -17.99
CA GLN A 56 -0.39 20.39 -18.35
C GLN A 56 -1.90 20.14 -18.41
N GLU A 57 -2.34 19.43 -19.44
CA GLU A 57 -3.75 19.04 -19.56
C GLU A 57 -4.05 17.74 -18.79
N HIS A 58 -5.27 17.63 -18.26
CA HIS A 58 -5.85 16.36 -17.83
C HIS A 58 -5.91 15.38 -19.00
N GLY A 59 -5.74 14.08 -18.76
CA GLY A 59 -5.76 13.06 -19.83
C GLY A 59 -4.47 12.97 -20.67
N ALA A 60 -3.53 13.88 -20.46
CA ALA A 60 -2.29 13.92 -21.24
C ALA A 60 -1.43 12.66 -21.02
N ALA A 61 -0.82 12.20 -22.12
CA ALA A 61 0.10 11.09 -22.08
C ALA A 61 1.41 11.51 -21.39
N TRP A 62 1.95 10.64 -20.55
CA TRP A 62 3.19 10.90 -19.82
C TRP A 62 3.99 9.62 -19.52
N GLY A 63 5.22 9.83 -19.04
CA GLY A 63 6.02 8.77 -18.46
C GLY A 63 6.78 7.96 -19.50
N LYS A 64 7.92 8.49 -19.97
CA LYS A 64 8.95 7.64 -20.61
C LYS A 64 9.33 6.51 -19.64
N PRO A 65 9.64 5.29 -20.10
CA PRO A 65 10.05 4.20 -19.21
C PRO A 65 11.17 4.64 -18.26
N TRP A 66 10.99 4.36 -16.97
CA TRP A 66 11.89 4.75 -15.86
C TRP A 66 12.05 6.26 -15.65
N GLY A 67 11.31 7.09 -16.39
CA GLY A 67 11.31 8.53 -16.23
C GLY A 67 10.63 8.99 -14.96
N THR A 68 10.97 10.18 -14.52
CA THR A 68 10.27 10.86 -13.41
C THR A 68 9.64 12.15 -13.94
N LYS A 69 8.33 12.29 -13.75
CA LYS A 69 7.61 13.54 -13.98
C LYS A 69 7.28 14.16 -12.64
N TRP A 70 7.50 15.46 -12.51
CA TRP A 70 7.02 16.25 -11.40
C TRP A 70 5.78 17.01 -11.84
N LEU A 71 4.72 16.93 -11.06
CA LEU A 71 3.50 17.71 -11.23
C LEU A 71 3.45 18.75 -10.11
N ARG A 72 3.05 19.97 -10.42
CA ARG A 72 2.60 20.95 -9.43
C ARG A 72 1.09 21.11 -9.59
N LEU A 73 0.38 20.93 -8.49
CA LEU A 73 -1.07 20.88 -8.44
C LEU A 73 -1.58 22.07 -7.62
N THR A 74 -2.40 22.92 -8.25
CA THR A 74 -2.93 24.12 -7.59
C THR A 74 -4.43 24.29 -7.78
N GLY A 75 -5.10 24.91 -6.81
CA GLY A 75 -6.50 25.28 -6.91
C GLY A 75 -7.10 25.66 -5.56
N ASP A 76 -8.34 26.12 -5.57
CA ASP A 76 -9.03 26.60 -4.39
C ASP A 76 -10.18 25.67 -4.01
N VAL A 77 -10.26 25.37 -2.71
CA VAL A 77 -11.29 24.53 -2.11
C VAL A 77 -12.57 25.37 -2.00
N PRO A 78 -13.71 24.90 -2.55
CA PRO A 78 -14.97 25.61 -2.40
C PRO A 78 -15.40 25.72 -0.92
N GLU A 79 -15.83 26.91 -0.48
CA GLU A 79 -16.20 27.21 0.92
C GLU A 79 -17.26 26.29 1.53
N ALA A 80 -18.15 25.75 0.70
CA ALA A 80 -19.25 24.89 1.14
C ALA A 80 -18.89 23.39 1.24
N TRP A 81 -17.63 23.01 1.07
CA TRP A 81 -17.22 21.59 1.04
C TRP A 81 -16.58 21.14 2.34
N GLY A 82 -16.87 19.92 2.76
CA GLY A 82 -16.34 19.35 4.00
C GLY A 82 -16.86 20.03 5.28
N THR A 83 -17.96 20.76 5.18
CA THR A 83 -18.63 21.42 6.32
C THR A 83 -19.72 20.56 6.94
N GLY A 84 -20.08 19.45 6.29
CA GLY A 84 -21.05 18.49 6.80
C GLY A 84 -20.43 17.60 7.89
N PRO A 85 -21.26 16.97 8.74
CA PRO A 85 -20.78 16.14 9.85
C PRO A 85 -19.96 14.93 9.40
N ASP A 86 -20.28 14.38 8.22
CA ASP A 86 -19.65 13.18 7.65
C ASP A 86 -18.93 13.47 6.32
N THR A 87 -18.67 14.75 6.01
CA THR A 87 -17.94 15.13 4.80
C THR A 87 -16.59 15.75 5.13
N SER A 88 -15.62 15.44 4.29
CA SER A 88 -14.29 16.07 4.34
C SER A 88 -13.81 16.34 2.91
N VAL A 89 -12.67 17.02 2.79
CA VAL A 89 -12.09 17.32 1.48
C VAL A 89 -10.81 16.53 1.29
N GLU A 90 -10.70 15.90 0.13
CA GLU A 90 -9.51 15.17 -0.30
C GLU A 90 -9.10 15.59 -1.71
N ILE A 91 -7.84 15.35 -2.04
CA ILE A 91 -7.30 15.57 -3.37
C ILE A 91 -7.10 14.20 -3.99
N VAL A 92 -7.91 13.88 -5.00
CA VAL A 92 -7.77 12.65 -5.79
C VAL A 92 -6.71 12.89 -6.86
N VAL A 93 -5.74 11.99 -6.96
CA VAL A 93 -4.64 12.04 -7.93
C VAL A 93 -4.50 10.68 -8.60
N ASP A 94 -5.07 10.55 -9.80
CA ASP A 94 -4.88 9.39 -10.66
C ASP A 94 -3.77 9.67 -11.68
N LEU A 95 -2.62 8.99 -11.52
CA LEU A 95 -1.47 9.09 -12.42
C LEU A 95 -1.62 8.24 -13.69
N GLY A 96 -2.80 7.64 -13.91
CA GLY A 96 -3.04 6.67 -14.98
C GLY A 96 -2.84 5.24 -14.50
N PHE A 97 -3.27 4.95 -13.27
CA PHE A 97 -3.05 3.66 -12.65
C PHE A 97 -3.83 2.54 -13.34
N ILE A 98 -3.16 1.41 -13.52
CA ILE A 98 -3.71 0.12 -13.92
C ILE A 98 -4.32 -0.55 -12.69
N LYS A 99 -5.53 -1.09 -12.77
CA LYS A 99 -6.28 -1.56 -11.57
C LYS A 99 -5.86 -2.95 -11.10
N GLU A 100 -5.24 -3.72 -11.99
CA GLU A 100 -4.99 -5.14 -11.88
C GLU A 100 -3.95 -5.47 -10.79
N ALA A 101 -2.86 -4.71 -10.69
CA ALA A 101 -1.79 -5.00 -9.73
C ALA A 101 -1.06 -3.74 -9.22
N PRO A 102 -0.97 -3.50 -7.89
CA PRO A 102 -0.08 -2.47 -7.34
C PRO A 102 1.40 -2.90 -7.46
N GLY A 103 2.32 -1.93 -7.52
CA GLY A 103 3.77 -2.15 -7.37
C GLY A 103 4.61 -2.29 -8.65
N PHE A 104 4.02 -2.68 -9.78
CA PHE A 104 4.70 -2.91 -11.08
C PHE A 104 4.24 -1.92 -12.16
N GLN A 105 4.02 -0.68 -11.76
CA GLN A 105 3.50 0.38 -12.62
C GLN A 105 3.90 1.76 -12.08
N CYS A 106 3.31 2.83 -12.61
CA CYS A 106 3.57 4.17 -12.10
C CYS A 106 3.25 4.30 -10.60
N GLU A 107 4.05 5.09 -9.91
CA GLU A 107 3.96 5.30 -8.47
C GLU A 107 4.20 6.78 -8.15
N GLY A 108 3.55 7.31 -7.12
CA GLY A 108 3.60 8.73 -6.79
C GLY A 108 3.99 9.00 -5.34
N ILE A 109 4.63 10.14 -5.09
CA ILE A 109 4.75 10.71 -3.75
C ILE A 109 4.48 12.20 -3.78
N ALA A 110 3.68 12.67 -2.82
CA ALA A 110 3.31 14.06 -2.68
C ALA A 110 4.26 14.78 -1.73
N TRP A 111 4.65 15.99 -2.13
CA TRP A 111 5.63 16.84 -1.48
C TRP A 111 5.05 18.24 -1.24
N ARG A 112 5.33 18.81 -0.07
CA ARG A 112 5.04 20.22 0.20
C ARG A 112 6.04 21.12 -0.53
N PRO A 113 5.72 22.42 -0.73
CA PRO A 113 6.66 23.38 -1.29
C PRO A 113 7.97 23.55 -0.51
N ASP A 114 8.00 23.17 0.77
CA ASP A 114 9.21 23.18 1.61
C ASP A 114 10.09 21.91 1.46
N GLY A 115 9.66 20.95 0.64
CA GLY A 115 10.37 19.69 0.40
C GLY A 115 10.06 18.58 1.40
N THR A 116 9.10 18.74 2.30
CA THR A 116 8.65 17.67 3.22
C THR A 116 7.64 16.72 2.56
N ILE A 117 7.66 15.46 2.97
CA ILE A 117 6.72 14.45 2.45
C ILE A 117 5.32 14.71 3.04
N ILE A 118 4.31 14.66 2.17
CA ILE A 118 2.90 14.67 2.57
C ILE A 118 2.43 13.24 2.77
N LYS A 119 2.38 12.48 1.67
CA LYS A 119 1.80 11.13 1.59
C LYS A 119 2.16 10.51 0.24
N ALA A 120 2.28 9.19 0.15
CA ALA A 120 2.48 8.52 -1.13
C ALA A 120 1.15 8.13 -1.79
N ILE A 121 1.18 8.09 -3.12
CA ILE A 121 0.02 7.86 -3.98
C ILE A 121 0.26 6.56 -4.76
N SER A 122 -0.74 5.70 -4.78
CA SER A 122 -0.67 4.41 -5.46
C SER A 122 -2.06 3.99 -5.98
N PRO A 123 -2.17 2.95 -6.83
CA PRO A 123 -3.43 2.54 -7.46
C PRO A 123 -4.61 2.30 -6.49
N ARG A 124 -4.31 1.90 -5.24
CA ARG A 124 -5.33 1.66 -4.18
C ARG A 124 -5.30 2.72 -3.08
N ASN A 125 -4.55 3.79 -3.28
CA ASN A 125 -4.36 4.89 -2.35
C ASN A 125 -4.16 6.20 -3.13
N GLN A 126 -5.18 6.60 -3.90
CA GLN A 126 -5.10 7.69 -4.88
C GLN A 126 -5.49 9.06 -4.32
N TYR A 127 -5.54 9.23 -2.99
CA TYR A 127 -6.06 10.44 -2.37
C TYR A 127 -5.06 11.05 -1.38
N ILE A 128 -5.20 12.35 -1.14
CA ILE A 128 -4.47 13.09 -0.11
C ILE A 128 -5.50 13.87 0.70
N PRO A 129 -5.66 13.60 2.01
CA PRO A 129 -6.53 14.41 2.85
C PRO A 129 -6.09 15.88 2.88
N LEU A 130 -7.03 16.82 2.70
CA LEU A 130 -6.72 18.26 2.68
C LEU A 130 -6.00 18.70 3.96
N LYS A 131 -6.37 18.12 5.10
CA LYS A 131 -5.73 18.38 6.42
C LYS A 131 -4.21 18.21 6.41
N LEU A 132 -3.66 17.38 5.52
CA LEU A 132 -2.21 17.17 5.41
C LEU A 132 -1.50 18.28 4.62
N LEU A 133 -2.24 19.06 3.84
CA LEU A 133 -1.71 20.20 3.07
C LEU A 133 -1.68 21.50 3.88
N GLY A 134 -2.37 21.53 5.03
CA GLY A 134 -2.45 22.69 5.92
C GLY A 134 -3.90 23.04 6.26
N SER A 135 -4.10 24.21 6.88
CA SER A 135 -5.41 24.75 7.26
C SER A 135 -6.00 25.73 6.24
N GLY A 136 -5.31 25.96 5.12
CA GLY A 136 -5.74 26.89 4.09
C GLY A 136 -6.81 26.31 3.17
N MET A 137 -7.57 27.20 2.53
CA MET A 137 -8.52 26.85 1.46
C MET A 137 -7.88 26.78 0.08
N SER A 138 -6.55 26.88 0.00
CA SER A 138 -5.80 26.78 -1.24
C SER A 138 -4.89 25.57 -1.21
N VAL A 139 -4.88 24.85 -2.33
CA VAL A 139 -4.05 23.67 -2.58
C VAL A 139 -2.85 24.14 -3.40
N ASP A 140 -1.64 23.88 -2.91
CA ASP A 140 -0.39 24.03 -3.66
C ASP A 140 0.63 23.00 -3.17
N PHE A 141 0.83 21.95 -3.96
CA PHE A 141 1.78 20.90 -3.64
C PHE A 141 2.28 20.22 -4.92
N TYR A 142 3.28 19.37 -4.74
CA TYR A 142 3.95 18.69 -5.84
C TYR A 142 3.75 17.18 -5.75
N VAL A 143 3.70 16.51 -6.90
CA VAL A 143 3.70 15.06 -6.99
C VAL A 143 4.87 14.63 -7.85
N GLU A 144 5.76 13.86 -7.25
CA GLU A 144 6.80 13.13 -7.96
C GLU A 144 6.21 11.81 -8.45
N ALA A 145 6.10 11.66 -9.78
CA ALA A 145 5.51 10.51 -10.44
C ALA A 145 6.60 9.71 -11.16
N ALA A 146 6.84 8.47 -10.71
CA ALA A 146 7.75 7.52 -11.33
C ALA A 146 7.02 6.72 -12.41
N ALA A 147 7.54 6.70 -13.63
CA ALA A 147 6.98 5.96 -14.76
C ALA A 147 7.63 4.57 -14.91
N ASN A 148 7.42 3.71 -13.91
CA ASN A 148 7.98 2.36 -13.90
C ASN A 148 7.23 1.47 -14.90
N PRO A 149 7.86 0.94 -15.96
CA PRO A 149 7.19 0.10 -16.94
C PRO A 149 6.71 -1.22 -16.34
N ASP A 150 5.73 -1.86 -16.98
CA ASP A 150 5.33 -3.23 -16.61
C ASP A 150 6.41 -4.23 -17.03
N MET A 151 7.27 -4.56 -16.06
CA MET A 151 8.31 -5.57 -16.18
C MET A 151 7.79 -6.98 -15.91
N ALA A 152 6.63 -7.13 -15.28
CA ALA A 152 6.07 -8.42 -14.91
C ALA A 152 5.36 -9.09 -16.11
N GLN A 153 4.73 -8.30 -16.99
CA GLN A 153 4.11 -8.76 -18.24
C GLN A 153 3.15 -9.94 -18.02
N GLY A 154 2.28 -9.83 -17.02
CA GLY A 154 1.38 -10.92 -16.63
C GLY A 154 2.09 -12.21 -16.24
N TRP A 155 3.34 -12.12 -15.78
CA TRP A 155 4.23 -13.24 -15.44
C TRP A 155 4.51 -14.19 -16.61
N THR A 156 4.47 -13.67 -17.84
CA THR A 156 4.86 -14.44 -19.04
C THR A 156 6.38 -14.64 -19.15
N PHE A 157 7.16 -13.81 -18.45
CA PHE A 157 8.62 -13.78 -18.51
C PHE A 157 9.16 -13.59 -19.94
N ALA A 158 8.40 -12.95 -20.81
CA ALA A 158 8.84 -12.64 -22.16
C ALA A 158 9.96 -11.59 -22.16
N ALA A 159 10.80 -11.63 -23.18
CA ALA A 159 11.87 -10.65 -23.35
C ALA A 159 11.28 -9.24 -23.46
N THR A 160 11.89 -8.29 -22.76
CA THR A 160 11.41 -6.90 -22.67
C THR A 160 12.48 -5.90 -23.08
N PRO A 161 12.13 -4.85 -23.85
CA PRO A 161 13.07 -3.77 -24.14
C PRO A 161 13.31 -2.86 -22.93
N TYR A 162 12.54 -2.98 -21.85
CA TYR A 162 12.58 -2.07 -20.71
C TYR A 162 13.71 -2.34 -19.72
N GLY A 163 14.48 -3.44 -19.86
CA GLY A 163 15.57 -3.77 -18.95
C GLY A 163 16.78 -2.82 -19.03
N ASP A 164 16.94 -2.10 -20.14
CA ASP A 164 18.04 -1.16 -20.38
C ASP A 164 17.49 0.16 -20.95
N LEU A 165 18.06 1.30 -20.51
CA LEU A 165 17.69 2.63 -21.00
C LEU A 165 17.92 2.78 -22.51
N ALA A 166 18.93 2.10 -23.07
CA ALA A 166 19.23 2.14 -24.50
C ALA A 166 18.14 1.48 -25.35
N THR A 167 17.40 0.52 -24.80
CA THR A 167 16.34 -0.22 -25.52
C THR A 167 14.94 0.20 -25.14
N ALA A 168 14.75 0.83 -23.96
CA ALA A 168 13.42 1.12 -23.42
C ALA A 168 12.59 2.12 -24.26
N GLY A 169 13.25 2.95 -25.06
CA GLY A 169 12.59 3.97 -25.87
C GLY A 169 12.02 5.13 -25.04
N THR A 170 11.21 5.98 -25.66
CA THR A 170 10.73 7.24 -25.07
C THR A 170 9.20 7.38 -25.10
N ALA A 171 8.49 6.36 -25.58
CA ALA A 171 7.04 6.39 -25.70
C ALA A 171 6.38 6.53 -24.32
N PRO A 172 5.42 7.45 -24.13
CA PRO A 172 4.65 7.56 -22.90
C PRO A 172 3.93 6.26 -22.55
N GLN A 173 4.03 5.83 -21.29
CA GLN A 173 3.42 4.60 -20.79
C GLN A 173 2.05 4.84 -20.13
N TYR A 174 1.76 6.08 -19.72
CA TYR A 174 0.60 6.42 -18.89
C TYR A 174 -0.17 7.61 -19.45
N ARG A 175 -1.39 7.79 -18.95
CA ARG A 175 -2.21 8.99 -19.19
C ARG A 175 -2.75 9.50 -17.86
N LEU A 176 -2.59 10.79 -17.58
CA LEU A 176 -3.11 11.38 -16.35
C LEU A 176 -4.63 11.19 -16.28
N GLY A 177 -5.12 10.64 -15.18
CA GLY A 177 -6.54 10.41 -14.94
C GLY A 177 -7.19 11.62 -14.27
N ARG A 178 -8.11 11.35 -13.35
CA ARG A 178 -8.77 12.39 -12.54
C ARG A 178 -7.78 12.96 -11.51
N ILE A 179 -7.49 14.26 -11.63
CA ILE A 179 -6.72 15.01 -10.63
C ILE A 179 -7.58 16.18 -10.13
N ALA A 180 -8.19 16.05 -8.96
CA ALA A 180 -9.25 16.96 -8.52
C ALA A 180 -9.33 17.11 -7.01
N ILE A 181 -9.78 18.28 -6.59
CA ILE A 181 -10.34 18.47 -5.25
C ILE A 181 -11.68 17.73 -5.24
N ALA A 182 -11.92 16.92 -4.21
CA ALA A 182 -13.11 16.11 -4.08
C ALA A 182 -13.68 16.21 -2.68
N GLU A 183 -15.02 16.30 -2.60
CA GLU A 183 -15.70 16.13 -1.32
C GLU A 183 -15.92 14.64 -1.08
N PHE A 184 -15.28 14.15 -0.03
CA PHE A 184 -15.35 12.78 0.45
C PHE A 184 -16.53 12.62 1.41
N ASN A 185 -17.33 11.57 1.22
CA ASN A 185 -18.38 11.18 2.15
C ASN A 185 -17.92 9.97 2.97
N GLN A 186 -17.64 10.19 4.25
CA GLN A 186 -17.12 9.17 5.15
C GLN A 186 -18.12 8.05 5.39
N THR A 187 -19.40 8.35 5.64
CA THR A 187 -20.41 7.32 5.91
C THR A 187 -20.61 6.39 4.71
N VAL A 188 -20.59 6.92 3.49
CA VAL A 188 -20.69 6.12 2.26
C VAL A 188 -19.43 5.26 2.08
N TRP A 189 -18.25 5.80 2.33
CA TRP A 189 -17.00 5.03 2.28
C TRP A 189 -16.97 3.90 3.32
N GLU A 190 -17.40 4.17 4.55
CA GLU A 190 -17.50 3.17 5.61
C GLU A 190 -18.52 2.07 5.25
N LEU A 191 -19.68 2.44 4.69
CA LEU A 191 -20.63 1.47 4.17
C LEU A 191 -20.02 0.62 3.06
N GLN A 192 -19.22 1.20 2.18
CA GLN A 192 -18.50 0.44 1.15
C GLN A 192 -17.55 -0.59 1.78
N GLN A 193 -16.86 -0.25 2.87
CA GLN A 193 -15.99 -1.17 3.61
C GLN A 193 -16.79 -2.28 4.32
N ASP A 194 -17.93 -1.92 4.92
CA ASP A 194 -18.86 -2.86 5.57
C ASP A 194 -19.35 -3.92 4.56
N ILE A 195 -19.76 -3.47 3.36
CA ILE A 195 -20.18 -4.33 2.26
C ILE A 195 -19.03 -5.20 1.78
N TRP A 196 -17.86 -4.62 1.50
CA TRP A 196 -16.68 -5.35 1.03
C TRP A 196 -16.29 -6.47 2.00
N THR A 197 -16.28 -6.16 3.31
CA THR A 197 -15.95 -7.11 4.38
C THR A 197 -16.94 -8.27 4.44
N LEU A 198 -18.24 -7.97 4.45
CA LEU A 198 -19.29 -8.98 4.56
C LEU A 198 -19.43 -9.82 3.29
N ALA A 199 -19.39 -9.19 2.11
CA ALA A 199 -19.43 -9.90 0.83
C ALA A 199 -18.21 -10.82 0.68
N GLY A 200 -17.02 -10.33 1.01
CA GLY A 200 -15.80 -11.13 1.04
C GLY A 200 -15.95 -12.35 1.95
N LEU A 201 -16.35 -12.14 3.21
CA LEU A 201 -16.59 -13.24 4.15
C LEU A 201 -17.65 -14.22 3.62
N MET A 202 -18.75 -13.72 3.07
CA MET A 202 -19.84 -14.55 2.54
C MET A 202 -19.36 -15.49 1.43
N HIS A 203 -18.46 -15.02 0.54
CA HIS A 203 -17.92 -15.84 -0.54
C HIS A 203 -16.94 -16.92 -0.04
N GLU A 204 -16.20 -16.66 1.03
CA GLU A 204 -15.29 -17.64 1.67
C GLU A 204 -16.03 -18.69 2.50
N LEU A 205 -17.26 -18.41 2.96
CA LEU A 205 -18.04 -19.36 3.75
C LEU A 205 -18.67 -20.44 2.85
N PRO A 206 -18.66 -21.73 3.28
CA PRO A 206 -19.34 -22.79 2.55
C PRO A 206 -20.85 -22.52 2.34
N PRO A 207 -21.42 -22.92 1.18
CA PRO A 207 -22.83 -22.74 0.83
C PRO A 207 -23.84 -23.22 1.86
N GLU A 208 -23.51 -24.25 2.63
CA GLU A 208 -24.34 -24.89 3.64
C GLU A 208 -24.30 -24.18 5.00
N GLN A 209 -23.35 -23.25 5.22
CA GLN A 209 -23.25 -22.56 6.49
C GLN A 209 -24.35 -21.50 6.65
N PRO A 210 -25.16 -21.56 7.73
CA PRO A 210 -26.22 -20.57 7.98
C PRO A 210 -25.70 -19.12 8.00
N ARG A 211 -24.48 -18.90 8.49
CA ARG A 211 -23.84 -17.57 8.54
C ARG A 211 -23.79 -16.91 7.16
N ARG A 212 -23.49 -17.67 6.11
CA ARG A 212 -23.45 -17.17 4.72
C ARG A 212 -24.80 -16.59 4.31
N HIS A 213 -25.88 -17.34 4.53
CA HIS A 213 -27.24 -16.92 4.16
C HIS A 213 -27.73 -15.74 4.99
N VAL A 214 -27.37 -15.68 6.28
CA VAL A 214 -27.69 -14.53 7.13
C VAL A 214 -27.02 -13.26 6.61
N ILE A 215 -25.74 -13.33 6.21
CA ILE A 215 -25.03 -12.20 5.60
C ILE A 215 -25.71 -11.78 4.30
N LEU A 216 -26.00 -12.72 3.40
CA LEU A 216 -26.67 -12.43 2.14
C LEU A 216 -28.00 -11.70 2.35
N ARG A 217 -28.84 -12.17 3.27
CA ARG A 217 -30.13 -11.51 3.57
C ARG A 217 -29.95 -10.16 4.26
N ALA A 218 -28.87 -9.94 5.00
CA ALA A 218 -28.56 -8.63 5.57
C ALA A 218 -28.15 -7.62 4.48
N LEU A 219 -27.31 -8.05 3.52
CA LEU A 219 -26.94 -7.25 2.35
C LEU A 219 -28.15 -6.94 1.47
N GLU A 220 -29.05 -7.90 1.28
CA GLU A 220 -30.32 -7.68 0.57
C GLU A 220 -31.19 -6.63 1.26
N ARG A 221 -31.43 -6.77 2.57
CA ARG A 221 -32.20 -5.78 3.34
C ARG A 221 -31.56 -4.40 3.32
N MET A 222 -30.23 -4.33 3.40
CA MET A 222 -29.51 -3.07 3.25
C MET A 222 -29.83 -2.40 1.91
N MET A 223 -29.77 -3.16 0.80
CA MET A 223 -30.13 -2.62 -0.52
C MET A 223 -31.61 -2.24 -0.67
N ASP A 224 -32.51 -2.90 0.06
CA ASP A 224 -33.95 -2.57 0.05
C ASP A 224 -34.29 -1.34 0.90
N LEU A 225 -33.51 -1.07 1.95
CA LEU A 225 -33.68 0.09 2.83
C LEU A 225 -33.09 1.38 2.25
N MET A 226 -32.05 1.24 1.43
CA MET A 226 -31.36 2.38 0.83
C MET A 226 -32.10 2.93 -0.39
N ASP A 227 -32.05 4.24 -0.55
CA ASP A 227 -32.53 4.91 -1.75
C ASP A 227 -31.40 4.95 -2.79
N PRO A 228 -31.53 4.30 -3.96
CA PRO A 228 -30.50 4.31 -5.00
C PRO A 228 -30.22 5.71 -5.58
N ASP A 229 -31.12 6.66 -5.40
CA ASP A 229 -30.99 8.03 -5.88
C ASP A 229 -30.56 9.02 -4.77
N ASP A 230 -30.56 8.59 -3.50
CA ASP A 230 -30.00 9.31 -2.35
C ASP A 230 -29.11 8.41 -1.48
N ILE A 231 -27.99 7.99 -2.07
CA ILE A 231 -26.99 7.16 -1.38
C ILE A 231 -26.43 7.86 -0.14
N PRO A 232 -25.96 9.13 -0.19
CA PRO A 232 -25.47 9.82 1.00
C PRO A 232 -26.50 9.90 2.14
N GLY A 233 -27.76 10.24 1.83
CA GLY A 233 -28.80 10.39 2.84
C GLY A 233 -29.25 9.08 3.49
N THR A 234 -29.09 7.96 2.79
CA THR A 234 -29.50 6.63 3.29
C THR A 234 -28.35 5.71 3.72
N ALA A 235 -27.09 6.14 3.56
CA ALA A 235 -25.90 5.34 3.90
C ALA A 235 -25.89 4.90 5.37
N ALA A 236 -26.24 5.78 6.31
CA ALA A 236 -26.28 5.46 7.74
C ALA A 236 -27.29 4.34 8.05
N ALA A 237 -28.46 4.35 7.40
CA ALA A 237 -29.45 3.28 7.53
C ALA A 237 -28.93 1.97 6.94
N GLY A 238 -28.22 2.03 5.81
CA GLY A 238 -27.55 0.89 5.21
C GLY A 238 -26.53 0.25 6.17
N ARG A 239 -25.68 1.06 6.81
CA ARG A 239 -24.71 0.59 7.81
C ARG A 239 -25.39 -0.02 9.03
N ALA A 240 -26.42 0.62 9.55
CA ALA A 240 -27.20 0.11 10.67
C ALA A 240 -27.80 -1.28 10.38
N ALA A 241 -28.25 -1.52 9.14
CA ALA A 241 -28.76 -2.83 8.72
C ALA A 241 -27.69 -3.94 8.69
N LEU A 242 -26.41 -3.58 8.59
CA LEU A 242 -25.27 -4.51 8.55
C LEU A 242 -24.56 -4.67 9.91
N ALA A 243 -24.79 -3.75 10.84
CA ALA A 243 -24.08 -3.70 12.13
C ALA A 243 -24.15 -5.01 12.92
N GLU A 244 -25.34 -5.64 12.98
CA GLU A 244 -25.52 -6.89 13.72
C GLU A 244 -24.66 -8.04 13.15
N VAL A 245 -24.59 -8.17 11.82
CA VAL A 245 -23.85 -9.26 11.19
C VAL A 245 -22.34 -9.03 11.20
N LEU A 246 -21.89 -7.78 11.20
CA LEU A 246 -20.48 -7.38 11.38
C LEU A 246 -19.99 -7.69 12.80
N ALA A 247 -20.81 -7.40 13.81
CA ALA A 247 -20.43 -7.60 15.22
C ALA A 247 -20.33 -9.08 15.63
N ARG A 248 -20.77 -10.03 14.80
CA ARG A 248 -20.76 -11.46 15.13
C ARG A 248 -19.33 -12.02 15.08
N PRO A 249 -18.79 -12.54 16.20
CA PRO A 249 -17.45 -13.12 16.21
C PRO A 249 -17.39 -14.43 15.41
N ALA A 250 -16.18 -14.96 15.22
CA ALA A 250 -16.01 -16.34 14.80
C ALA A 250 -16.58 -17.32 15.85
N TYR A 251 -16.77 -18.59 15.47
CA TYR A 251 -17.17 -19.63 16.42
C TYR A 251 -16.06 -19.86 17.47
N ALA A 252 -16.42 -20.32 18.67
CA ALA A 252 -15.51 -20.37 19.81
C ALA A 252 -14.25 -21.24 19.62
N SER A 253 -14.31 -22.24 18.74
CA SER A 253 -13.18 -23.11 18.40
C SER A 253 -12.37 -22.63 17.17
N ALA A 254 -12.64 -21.43 16.67
CA ALA A 254 -11.89 -20.88 15.54
C ALA A 254 -10.45 -20.56 15.95
N HIS A 255 -9.53 -20.60 14.97
CA HIS A 255 -8.16 -20.17 15.19
C HIS A 255 -8.11 -18.69 15.57
N GLN A 256 -7.21 -18.36 16.50
CA GLN A 256 -6.83 -16.98 16.76
C GLN A 256 -5.82 -16.55 15.70
N LEU A 257 -6.10 -15.43 15.04
CA LEU A 257 -5.22 -14.82 14.05
C LEU A 257 -4.58 -13.58 14.65
N VAL A 258 -3.28 -13.44 14.48
CA VAL A 258 -2.55 -12.20 14.75
C VAL A 258 -2.15 -11.61 13.41
N ALA A 259 -2.57 -10.37 13.16
CA ALA A 259 -2.25 -9.64 11.95
C ALA A 259 -1.21 -8.55 12.25
N THR A 260 -0.27 -8.38 11.32
CA THR A 260 0.68 -7.26 11.30
C THR A 260 0.77 -6.76 9.87
N GLY A 261 0.92 -5.45 9.69
CA GLY A 261 1.29 -4.89 8.41
C GLY A 261 2.69 -5.34 8.02
N HIS A 262 2.91 -5.69 6.76
CA HIS A 262 4.25 -5.98 6.25
C HIS A 262 4.31 -5.55 4.79
N ALA A 263 5.44 -4.99 4.38
CA ALA A 263 5.71 -4.68 2.98
C ALA A 263 7.05 -5.31 2.59
N HIS A 264 6.97 -6.42 1.86
CA HIS A 264 8.14 -7.01 1.21
C HIS A 264 8.53 -6.13 0.01
N ILE A 265 9.76 -5.64 -0.01
CA ILE A 265 10.30 -4.81 -1.10
C ILE A 265 11.65 -5.39 -1.50
N ASP A 266 11.70 -6.05 -2.66
CA ASP A 266 12.95 -6.56 -3.20
C ASP A 266 13.95 -5.42 -3.44
N SER A 267 15.16 -5.57 -2.90
CA SER A 267 16.20 -4.55 -3.01
C SER A 267 16.59 -4.26 -4.46
N ALA A 268 16.57 -5.28 -5.31
CA ALA A 268 16.66 -5.19 -6.76
C ALA A 268 16.05 -6.46 -7.37
N TRP A 269 14.97 -6.29 -8.14
CA TRP A 269 14.33 -7.40 -8.85
C TRP A 269 13.93 -6.97 -10.26
N LEU A 270 12.73 -6.43 -10.41
CA LEU A 270 12.22 -5.90 -11.67
C LEU A 270 12.37 -4.38 -11.77
N TRP A 271 13.19 -3.78 -10.90
CA TRP A 271 13.52 -2.36 -10.88
C TRP A 271 14.94 -2.17 -10.32
N PRO A 272 15.60 -1.05 -10.66
CA PRO A 272 16.93 -0.76 -10.13
C PRO A 272 16.88 -0.33 -8.65
N VAL A 273 18.00 -0.45 -7.95
CA VAL A 273 18.14 -0.10 -6.51
C VAL A 273 17.66 1.32 -6.20
N ARG A 274 17.97 2.29 -7.07
CA ARG A 274 17.50 3.67 -6.91
C ARG A 274 15.97 3.80 -6.83
N GLU A 275 15.24 2.90 -7.49
CA GLU A 275 13.78 2.88 -7.43
C GLU A 275 13.30 2.22 -6.14
N THR A 276 14.00 1.19 -5.65
CA THR A 276 13.75 0.60 -4.33
C THR A 276 13.84 1.65 -3.21
N ILE A 277 14.83 2.53 -3.27
CA ILE A 277 14.99 3.63 -2.29
C ILE A 277 13.72 4.50 -2.27
N ARG A 278 13.20 4.87 -3.44
CA ARG A 278 11.95 5.64 -3.58
C ARG A 278 10.72 4.83 -3.16
N LYS A 279 10.68 3.53 -3.46
CA LYS A 279 9.62 2.59 -3.02
C LYS A 279 9.55 2.50 -1.50
N CYS A 280 10.70 2.44 -0.84
CA CYS A 280 10.79 2.46 0.63
C CYS A 280 10.23 3.76 1.18
N ALA A 281 10.64 4.92 0.65
CA ALA A 281 10.11 6.21 1.10
C ALA A 281 8.59 6.33 0.92
N ARG A 282 8.07 5.87 -0.22
CA ARG A 282 6.63 5.82 -0.50
C ARG A 282 5.87 4.90 0.45
N THR A 283 6.40 3.71 0.68
CA THR A 283 5.76 2.73 1.54
C THR A 283 5.77 3.19 2.99
N PHE A 284 6.94 3.60 3.50
CA PHE A 284 7.09 3.96 4.90
C PHE A 284 6.40 5.27 5.25
N SER A 285 6.33 6.26 4.34
CA SER A 285 5.52 7.47 4.58
C SER A 285 4.03 7.16 4.74
N ASN A 286 3.47 6.25 3.94
CA ASN A 286 2.09 5.81 4.09
C ASN A 286 1.89 5.00 5.38
N VAL A 287 2.81 4.10 5.71
CA VAL A 287 2.78 3.30 6.95
C VAL A 287 2.81 4.21 8.18
N VAL A 288 3.69 5.21 8.21
CA VAL A 288 3.77 6.18 9.30
C VAL A 288 2.48 7.01 9.39
N ALA A 289 1.90 7.43 8.25
CA ALA A 289 0.62 8.13 8.25
C ALA A 289 -0.52 7.26 8.81
N LEU A 290 -0.58 5.97 8.47
CA LEU A 290 -1.54 5.03 9.06
C LEU A 290 -1.35 4.90 10.58
N MET A 291 -0.10 4.88 11.07
CA MET A 291 0.20 4.87 12.50
C MET A 291 -0.19 6.16 13.24
N ASP A 292 -0.30 7.29 12.53
CA ASP A 292 -0.80 8.54 13.10
C ASP A 292 -2.33 8.53 13.22
N GLU A 293 -3.02 7.82 12.33
CA GLU A 293 -4.49 7.71 12.32
C GLU A 293 -5.02 6.57 13.19
N ASP A 294 -4.30 5.45 13.28
CA ASP A 294 -4.67 4.28 14.08
C ASP A 294 -3.55 3.90 15.06
N PRO A 295 -3.71 4.19 16.37
CA PRO A 295 -2.77 3.78 17.42
C PRO A 295 -2.57 2.26 17.54
N GLY A 296 -3.53 1.45 17.09
CA GLY A 296 -3.46 -0.01 17.12
C GLY A 296 -2.71 -0.62 15.94
N PHE A 297 -2.37 0.16 14.92
CA PHE A 297 -1.69 -0.34 13.73
C PHE A 297 -0.22 -0.68 14.03
N VAL A 298 0.18 -1.91 13.66
CA VAL A 298 1.54 -2.43 13.81
C VAL A 298 2.08 -2.82 12.43
N PHE A 299 3.32 -2.47 12.15
CA PHE A 299 4.01 -2.78 10.90
C PHE A 299 5.38 -3.41 11.16
N SER A 300 5.67 -4.53 10.49
CA SER A 300 6.93 -5.26 10.57
C SER A 300 7.81 -4.97 9.35
N CYS A 301 9.06 -4.54 9.59
CA CYS A 301 10.04 -4.21 8.55
C CYS A 301 11.33 -4.99 8.76
N SER A 302 11.75 -5.78 7.78
CA SER A 302 12.82 -6.78 7.92
C SER A 302 14.23 -6.26 7.60
N SER A 303 14.38 -5.52 6.50
CA SER A 303 15.68 -5.18 5.92
C SER A 303 16.31 -3.94 6.56
N ALA A 304 17.43 -4.09 7.24
CA ALA A 304 18.18 -2.95 7.81
C ALA A 304 18.69 -2.00 6.72
N GLN A 305 19.08 -2.52 5.55
CA GLN A 305 19.54 -1.72 4.40
C GLN A 305 18.47 -0.73 3.93
N GLN A 306 17.19 -1.11 3.94
CA GLN A 306 16.10 -0.22 3.56
C GLN A 306 15.99 0.96 4.52
N LEU A 307 16.14 0.71 5.83
CA LEU A 307 16.12 1.75 6.85
C LEU A 307 17.39 2.62 6.82
N ALA A 308 18.55 2.04 6.46
CA ALA A 308 19.78 2.79 6.21
C ALA A 308 19.61 3.77 5.03
N TRP A 309 18.95 3.37 3.94
CA TRP A 309 18.62 4.29 2.85
C TRP A 309 17.65 5.40 3.27
N MET A 310 16.68 5.11 4.15
CA MET A 310 15.81 6.16 4.68
C MET A 310 16.60 7.16 5.52
N LYS A 311 17.53 6.70 6.35
CA LYS A 311 18.43 7.56 7.12
C LYS A 311 19.26 8.47 6.22
N GLU A 312 19.78 7.94 5.11
CA GLU A 312 20.63 8.67 4.18
C GLU A 312 19.86 9.65 3.29
N PHE A 313 18.80 9.20 2.62
CA PHE A 313 18.12 9.96 1.58
C PHE A 313 16.84 10.67 2.05
N TYR A 314 16.23 10.24 3.16
CA TYR A 314 14.97 10.78 3.69
C TYR A 314 15.03 10.96 5.22
N PRO A 315 15.98 11.76 5.75
CA PRO A 315 16.25 11.83 7.19
C PRO A 315 15.05 12.30 8.04
N GLU A 316 14.17 13.15 7.48
CA GLU A 316 12.92 13.55 8.15
C GLU A 316 11.99 12.35 8.37
N LEU A 317 11.76 11.55 7.32
CA LEU A 317 10.96 10.33 7.39
C LEU A 317 11.60 9.31 8.35
N PHE A 318 12.93 9.17 8.31
CA PHE A 318 13.65 8.30 9.24
C PHE A 318 13.47 8.73 10.70
N GLY A 319 13.44 10.05 10.97
CA GLY A 319 13.10 10.60 12.29
C GLY A 319 11.73 10.13 12.77
N ARG A 320 10.70 10.26 11.91
CA ARG A 320 9.34 9.76 12.22
C ARG A 320 9.29 8.24 12.39
N ILE A 321 10.03 7.49 11.59
CA ILE A 321 10.15 6.03 11.76
C ILE A 321 10.73 5.72 13.14
N ARG A 322 11.80 6.40 13.58
CA ARG A 322 12.40 6.20 14.91
C ARG A 322 11.40 6.46 16.04
N GLU A 323 10.56 7.49 15.92
CA GLU A 323 9.48 7.76 16.88
C GLU A 323 8.46 6.62 16.92
N LYS A 324 8.05 6.11 15.76
CA LYS A 324 7.12 4.97 15.67
C LYS A 324 7.71 3.65 16.14
N VAL A 325 9.03 3.46 16.02
CA VAL A 325 9.75 2.33 16.63
C VAL A 325 9.72 2.44 18.15
N LYS A 326 10.00 3.62 18.71
CA LYS A 326 9.92 3.86 20.16
C LYS A 326 8.50 3.67 20.70
N ALA A 327 7.49 4.00 19.91
CA ALA A 327 6.08 3.79 20.26
C ALA A 327 5.63 2.31 20.12
N GLY A 328 6.45 1.44 19.53
CA GLY A 328 6.13 0.02 19.32
C GLY A 328 5.19 -0.26 18.14
N GLN A 329 4.90 0.74 17.30
CA GLN A 329 4.05 0.56 16.11
C GLN A 329 4.87 0.09 14.90
N PHE A 330 6.07 0.66 14.70
CA PHE A 330 7.00 0.21 13.65
C PHE A 330 8.00 -0.77 14.26
N VAL A 331 7.95 -2.04 13.86
CA VAL A 331 8.72 -3.11 14.47
C VAL A 331 9.80 -3.58 13.49
N PRO A 332 11.08 -3.24 13.72
CA PRO A 332 12.18 -3.89 13.02
C PRO A 332 12.17 -5.39 13.33
N VAL A 333 12.20 -6.24 12.31
CA VAL A 333 12.19 -7.71 12.44
C VAL A 333 13.36 -8.35 11.70
N GLY A 334 13.65 -9.61 11.99
CA GLY A 334 14.59 -10.44 11.21
C GLY A 334 16.08 -10.24 11.52
N GLY A 335 16.52 -9.01 11.78
CA GLY A 335 17.88 -8.71 12.23
C GLY A 335 18.99 -8.90 11.19
N MET A 336 18.65 -9.07 9.90
CA MET A 336 19.60 -9.18 8.81
C MET A 336 19.76 -7.85 8.06
N TRP A 337 20.91 -7.67 7.39
CA TRP A 337 21.15 -6.47 6.57
C TRP A 337 20.19 -6.40 5.38
N VAL A 338 20.01 -7.51 4.68
CA VAL A 338 18.96 -7.72 3.67
C VAL A 338 18.31 -9.09 3.86
N GLU A 339 17.13 -9.30 3.26
CA GLU A 339 16.54 -10.62 3.11
C GLU A 339 17.33 -11.42 2.06
N SER A 340 18.42 -12.07 2.47
CA SER A 340 19.36 -12.70 1.53
C SER A 340 18.88 -14.07 1.05
N ASP A 341 19.45 -14.53 -0.07
CA ASP A 341 19.54 -15.97 -0.33
C ASP A 341 20.37 -16.64 0.77
N THR A 342 20.12 -17.93 1.01
CA THR A 342 20.79 -18.68 2.07
C THR A 342 21.58 -19.90 1.57
N ASN A 343 21.60 -20.13 0.25
CA ASN A 343 22.28 -21.27 -0.35
C ASN A 343 23.63 -20.89 -0.95
N MET A 344 23.67 -19.76 -1.67
CA MET A 344 24.84 -19.28 -2.41
C MET A 344 25.90 -18.62 -1.51
N PRO A 345 25.55 -17.78 -0.51
CA PRO A 345 26.55 -17.16 0.35
C PRO A 345 27.24 -18.17 1.27
N GLY A 346 28.56 -18.00 1.48
CA GLY A 346 29.30 -18.76 2.49
C GLY A 346 28.91 -18.39 3.92
N GLY A 347 29.30 -19.23 4.89
CA GLY A 347 28.93 -19.05 6.31
C GLY A 347 29.35 -17.70 6.90
N GLU A 348 30.53 -17.18 6.55
CA GLU A 348 30.98 -15.84 6.99
C GLU A 348 30.07 -14.73 6.43
N ALA A 349 29.68 -14.80 5.15
CA ALA A 349 28.77 -13.81 4.58
C ALA A 349 27.40 -13.85 5.24
N MET A 350 26.91 -15.05 5.59
CA MET A 350 25.67 -15.21 6.36
C MET A 350 25.79 -14.64 7.77
N ALA A 351 26.92 -14.87 8.46
CA ALA A 351 27.19 -14.27 9.77
C ALA A 351 27.21 -12.73 9.68
N ARG A 352 27.80 -12.16 8.62
CA ARG A 352 27.84 -10.71 8.38
C ARG A 352 26.45 -10.12 8.17
N GLN A 353 25.52 -10.83 7.53
CA GLN A 353 24.13 -10.36 7.41
C GLN A 353 23.53 -10.05 8.79
N PHE A 354 23.73 -10.94 9.77
CA PHE A 354 23.23 -10.73 11.14
C PHE A 354 24.04 -9.68 11.90
N ILE A 355 25.37 -9.69 11.79
CA ILE A 355 26.22 -8.73 12.49
C ILE A 355 25.87 -7.30 12.06
N GLU A 356 25.84 -7.03 10.75
CA GLU A 356 25.54 -5.69 10.24
C GLU A 356 24.09 -5.28 10.52
N GLY A 357 23.12 -6.17 10.26
CA GLY A 357 21.70 -5.90 10.49
C GLY A 357 21.38 -5.62 11.96
N LYS A 358 21.82 -6.49 12.88
CA LYS A 358 21.59 -6.31 14.31
C LYS A 358 22.32 -5.09 14.87
N ASN A 359 23.56 -4.86 14.46
CA ASN A 359 24.29 -3.66 14.90
C ASN A 359 23.56 -2.38 14.49
N PHE A 360 23.05 -2.31 13.26
CA PHE A 360 22.26 -1.17 12.81
C PHE A 360 21.00 -0.96 13.67
N PHE A 361 20.20 -2.01 13.90
CA PHE A 361 18.99 -1.88 14.71
C PHE A 361 19.28 -1.53 16.18
N LEU A 362 20.33 -2.08 16.77
CA LEU A 362 20.79 -1.73 18.11
C LEU A 362 21.22 -0.26 18.20
N GLN A 363 22.02 0.20 17.24
CA GLN A 363 22.56 1.57 17.23
C GLN A 363 21.47 2.62 16.97
N GLU A 364 20.57 2.37 16.02
CA GLU A 364 19.57 3.38 15.60
C GLU A 364 18.30 3.37 16.45
N PHE A 365 17.94 2.21 17.01
CA PHE A 365 16.65 2.02 17.66
C PHE A 365 16.74 1.38 19.06
N GLY A 366 17.91 0.84 19.45
CA GLY A 366 18.03 0.08 20.69
C GLY A 366 17.25 -1.25 20.67
N VAL A 367 16.96 -1.78 19.48
CA VAL A 367 16.17 -3.00 19.28
C VAL A 367 17.08 -4.15 18.88
N GLU A 368 16.94 -5.27 19.58
CA GLU A 368 17.58 -6.54 19.21
C GLU A 368 16.52 -7.52 18.69
N CYS A 369 16.52 -7.80 17.39
CA CYS A 369 15.62 -8.80 16.81
C CYS A 369 16.01 -10.20 17.31
N ARG A 370 15.00 -10.97 17.72
CA ARG A 370 15.16 -12.34 18.27
C ARG A 370 14.70 -13.41 17.29
N GLU A 371 14.33 -13.00 16.10
CA GLU A 371 13.85 -13.83 15.02
C GLU A 371 14.64 -13.52 13.76
N ALA A 372 14.81 -14.53 12.90
CA ALA A 372 15.18 -14.32 11.50
C ALA A 372 13.91 -14.32 10.64
N TRP A 373 13.84 -13.40 9.67
CA TRP A 373 12.66 -13.14 8.85
C TRP A 373 13.06 -13.26 7.37
N LEU A 374 12.72 -14.39 6.75
CA LEU A 374 13.08 -14.71 5.36
C LEU A 374 11.88 -15.30 4.61
N PRO A 375 10.80 -14.53 4.42
CA PRO A 375 9.59 -15.00 3.76
C PRO A 375 9.84 -15.40 2.30
N ASP A 376 10.77 -14.75 1.60
CA ASP A 376 10.95 -14.89 0.15
C ASP A 376 12.30 -15.49 -0.31
N SER A 377 13.08 -16.10 0.58
CA SER A 377 14.33 -16.78 0.18
C SER A 377 14.07 -18.12 -0.55
N PHE A 378 14.86 -18.42 -1.58
CA PHE A 378 14.66 -19.62 -2.41
C PHE A 378 15.42 -20.84 -1.89
N GLY A 379 14.96 -21.36 -0.75
CA GLY A 379 15.58 -22.51 -0.08
C GLY A 379 16.46 -22.11 1.10
N TYR A 380 16.79 -23.09 1.94
CA TYR A 380 17.40 -22.89 3.24
C TYR A 380 18.55 -23.86 3.48
N SER A 381 19.76 -23.35 3.71
CA SER A 381 20.92 -24.17 4.08
C SER A 381 20.71 -24.88 5.41
N ALA A 382 21.17 -26.14 5.51
CA ALA A 382 21.10 -26.94 6.74
C ALA A 382 21.89 -26.31 7.90
N ALA A 383 22.91 -25.50 7.63
CA ALA A 383 23.68 -24.81 8.67
C ALA A 383 22.98 -23.56 9.24
N LEU A 384 21.91 -23.07 8.60
CA LEU A 384 21.25 -21.81 8.98
C LEU A 384 20.72 -21.81 10.43
N PRO A 385 20.11 -22.88 10.99
CA PRO A 385 19.69 -22.91 12.39
C PRO A 385 20.84 -22.62 13.37
N GLN A 386 22.02 -23.18 13.11
CA GLN A 386 23.19 -22.95 13.95
C GLN A 386 23.63 -21.49 13.89
N ILE A 387 23.64 -20.88 12.69
CA ILE A 387 24.03 -19.48 12.49
C ILE A 387 23.01 -18.53 13.14
N VAL A 388 21.70 -18.74 12.91
CA VAL A 388 20.61 -17.96 13.51
C VAL A 388 20.70 -18.00 15.04
N LYS A 389 20.94 -19.18 15.61
CA LYS A 389 21.12 -19.36 17.06
C LYS A 389 22.40 -18.67 17.57
N ALA A 390 23.52 -18.79 16.85
CA ALA A 390 24.77 -18.14 17.21
C ALA A 390 24.67 -16.60 17.15
N ALA A 391 23.83 -16.06 16.26
CA ALA A 391 23.49 -14.64 16.21
C ALA A 391 22.55 -14.19 17.35
N GLY A 392 22.15 -15.07 18.27
CA GLY A 392 21.28 -14.76 19.40
C GLY A 392 19.78 -14.76 19.07
N SER A 393 19.39 -15.19 17.87
CA SER A 393 17.98 -15.34 17.49
C SER A 393 17.42 -16.70 17.94
N ARG A 394 16.16 -16.70 18.40
CA ARG A 394 15.41 -17.86 18.88
C ARG A 394 14.40 -18.39 17.87
N TRP A 395 13.86 -17.52 17.01
CA TRP A 395 12.78 -17.86 16.09
C TRP A 395 13.19 -17.68 14.63
N PHE A 396 12.45 -18.33 13.75
CA PHE A 396 12.62 -18.22 12.31
C PHE A 396 11.23 -18.15 11.67
N LEU A 397 11.03 -17.20 10.76
CA LEU A 397 9.82 -17.06 9.98
C LEU A 397 10.14 -17.14 8.49
N THR A 398 9.36 -17.95 7.78
CA THR A 398 9.44 -18.06 6.33
C THR A 398 8.10 -18.45 5.71
N GLN A 399 7.93 -18.13 4.42
CA GLN A 399 6.76 -18.48 3.61
C GLN A 399 7.12 -19.39 2.43
N LYS A 400 8.31 -19.28 1.83
CA LYS A 400 8.62 -19.90 0.52
C LYS A 400 8.52 -21.43 0.50
N ILE A 401 8.69 -22.11 1.64
CA ILE A 401 8.47 -23.57 1.77
C ILE A 401 7.04 -24.02 1.47
N SER A 402 6.08 -23.09 1.41
CA SER A 402 4.70 -23.36 1.00
C SER A 402 4.53 -23.50 -0.53
N TRP A 403 5.54 -23.15 -1.33
CA TRP A 403 5.48 -23.17 -2.79
C TRP A 403 6.01 -24.47 -3.41
N ASN A 404 6.24 -25.51 -2.59
CA ASN A 404 6.72 -26.79 -3.08
C ASN A 404 5.71 -27.45 -4.03
N GLN A 405 6.11 -27.69 -5.27
CA GLN A 405 5.26 -28.35 -6.28
C GLN A 405 5.09 -29.86 -6.04
N VAL A 406 6.14 -30.52 -5.50
CA VAL A 406 6.18 -31.99 -5.35
C VAL A 406 5.80 -32.43 -3.94
N ASN A 407 6.53 -31.94 -2.93
CA ASN A 407 6.36 -32.35 -1.55
C ASN A 407 5.81 -31.21 -0.71
N ARG A 408 4.55 -31.29 -0.33
CA ARG A 408 3.93 -30.34 0.60
C ARG A 408 4.61 -30.43 1.96
N MET A 409 5.05 -29.29 2.51
CA MET A 409 5.58 -29.24 3.87
C MET A 409 4.51 -29.69 4.87
N PRO A 410 4.78 -30.68 5.73
CA PRO A 410 3.76 -31.26 6.61
C PRO A 410 3.41 -30.37 7.82
N HIS A 411 4.23 -29.37 8.12
CA HIS A 411 4.10 -28.53 9.31
C HIS A 411 4.19 -27.03 8.98
N HIS A 412 3.42 -26.22 9.71
CA HIS A 412 3.47 -24.76 9.66
C HIS A 412 4.19 -24.15 10.88
N THR A 413 4.43 -24.95 11.91
CA THR A 413 5.20 -24.57 13.11
C THR A 413 5.93 -25.81 13.60
N PHE A 414 7.25 -25.75 13.69
CA PHE A 414 8.10 -26.88 14.04
C PHE A 414 9.45 -26.40 14.60
N ASN A 415 10.16 -27.30 15.27
CA ASN A 415 11.55 -27.06 15.65
C ASN A 415 12.45 -27.46 14.47
N TRP A 416 13.26 -26.51 14.01
CA TRP A 416 14.23 -26.76 12.95
C TRP A 416 15.62 -27.02 13.56
N GLU A 417 16.14 -28.22 13.37
CA GLU A 417 17.48 -28.66 13.79
C GLU A 417 18.39 -28.74 12.56
N GLY A 418 19.63 -28.25 12.70
CA GLY A 418 20.62 -28.12 11.62
C GLY A 418 21.90 -28.86 11.91
#